data_AF-F8NW80-F1
#
_entry.id   AF-F8NW80-F1
#
_cell.length_a   1.000
_cell.length_b   1.000
_cell.length_c   1.000
_cell.angle_alpha   90.00
_cell.angle_beta   90.00
_cell.angle_gamma   90.00
#
_symmetry.space_group_name_H-M   'P 1'
#
loop_
_entity.id
_entity.type
_entity.pdbx_description
1 polymer ?
#
loop_
_entity_poly.entity_id
_entity_poly.type
_entity_poly.pdbx_seq_one_letter_code
_entity_poly.pdbx_strand_id
1 'polypeptide(L)'
;MANERILTFHHVEGSTTGNLSFNPQEKLVNVRNQVYSAAQAHLTEQWGKDKSGSRHLHGNPQSVIIVTDYVVFNVDKSKDDKKISELFQHGGNMIALVPAPCSHGDAFPADKVAQTPFVLKSPLHKKMDNLKNQRPPNPQAADNSQIQRILEMFEAQKKEFEEYKKASVSEKKEHKATVTELSNTLQWKDNILKAQQEQRDEEVKQFDVKLERALKAERERMDNAIVKLERALKAERERSDVKSEWMDDVLKKEQQERVFERQQVQEMLHGKVDNEILAALSNKFEWHDDAIQDLEQWAVGKVWPQM
;
A
#
# COMPACT_ATOMS: atom_id res chain seq x y z
N MET A 1 -8.41 -48.51 14.42
CA MET A 1 -9.01 -47.20 14.70
C MET A 1 -7.88 -46.27 15.13
N ALA A 2 -7.61 -45.21 14.36
CA ALA A 2 -6.50 -44.30 14.66
C ALA A 2 -6.75 -43.63 16.02
N ASN A 3 -5.74 -43.61 16.87
CA ASN A 3 -5.81 -43.10 18.24
C ASN A 3 -5.78 -41.56 18.20
N GLU A 4 -6.80 -40.95 17.60
CA GLU A 4 -6.91 -39.50 17.44
C GLU A 4 -6.92 -38.78 18.79
N ARG A 5 -6.18 -37.67 18.88
CA ARG A 5 -6.11 -36.83 20.08
C ARG A 5 -6.61 -35.44 19.76
N ILE A 6 -7.17 -34.79 20.77
CA ILE A 6 -7.69 -33.43 20.67
C ILE A 6 -6.64 -32.45 21.19
N LEU A 7 -6.41 -31.38 20.43
CA LEU A 7 -5.60 -30.24 20.80
C LEU A 7 -6.48 -29.00 20.80
N THR A 8 -6.42 -28.21 21.88
CA THR A 8 -7.13 -26.93 21.98
C THR A 8 -6.16 -25.80 21.60
N PHE A 9 -6.51 -25.01 20.60
CA PHE A 9 -5.72 -23.83 20.22
C PHE A 9 -6.35 -22.56 20.78
N HIS A 10 -5.51 -21.61 21.17
CA HIS A 10 -5.88 -20.29 21.68
C HIS A 10 -5.19 -19.22 20.86
N HIS A 11 -5.97 -18.28 20.32
CA HIS A 11 -5.42 -17.08 19.70
C HIS A 11 -5.15 -16.01 20.77
N VAL A 12 -3.90 -15.54 20.85
CA VAL A 12 -3.40 -14.77 22.00
C VAL A 12 -4.08 -13.41 22.16
N GLU A 13 -4.37 -12.69 21.08
CA GLU A 13 -5.02 -11.37 21.16
C GLU A 13 -6.56 -11.44 21.11
N GLY A 14 -7.11 -12.41 20.38
CA GLY A 14 -8.54 -12.47 20.10
C GLY A 14 -9.39 -13.11 21.18
N SER A 15 -8.77 -13.77 22.17
CA SER A 15 -9.47 -14.62 23.15
C SER A 15 -10.37 -15.70 22.50
N THR A 16 -10.05 -16.10 21.27
CA THR A 16 -10.78 -17.15 20.55
C THR A 16 -10.06 -18.49 20.73
N THR A 17 -10.85 -19.55 20.78
CA THR A 17 -10.35 -20.91 21.00
C THR A 17 -11.05 -21.88 20.07
N GLY A 18 -10.35 -22.94 19.68
CA GLY A 18 -10.93 -24.02 18.91
C GLY A 18 -10.23 -25.33 19.18
N ASN A 19 -10.81 -26.42 18.69
CA ASN A 19 -10.28 -27.76 18.89
C ASN A 19 -9.90 -28.37 17.54
N LEU A 20 -8.80 -29.12 17.53
CA LEU A 20 -8.30 -29.83 16.38
C LEU A 20 -8.04 -31.29 16.77
N SER A 21 -8.56 -32.23 15.99
CA SER A 21 -8.17 -33.64 16.08
C SER A 21 -6.90 -33.86 15.26
N PHE A 22 -5.95 -34.60 15.81
CA PHE A 22 -4.72 -34.96 15.10
C PHE A 22 -4.30 -36.39 15.44
N ASN A 23 -3.50 -37.00 14.54
CA ASN A 23 -2.94 -38.33 14.78
C ASN A 23 -1.61 -38.23 15.55
N PRO A 24 -1.46 -38.89 16.72
CA PRO A 24 -0.23 -38.85 17.52
C PRO A 24 1.02 -39.40 16.80
N GLN A 25 0.85 -40.15 15.71
CA GLN A 25 1.96 -40.64 14.89
C GLN A 25 2.52 -39.58 13.94
N GLU A 26 1.87 -38.41 13.84
CA GLU A 26 2.36 -37.30 13.03
C GLU A 26 3.53 -36.58 13.70
N LYS A 27 4.35 -35.98 12.83
CA LYS A 27 5.45 -35.11 13.25
C LYS A 27 4.90 -33.82 13.86
N LEU A 28 5.61 -33.28 14.85
CA LEU A 28 5.25 -32.03 15.52
C LEU A 28 5.01 -30.88 14.54
N VAL A 29 5.83 -30.77 13.48
CA VAL A 29 5.67 -29.73 12.45
C VAL A 29 4.35 -29.83 11.69
N ASN A 30 3.86 -31.05 11.43
CA ASN A 30 2.61 -31.25 10.71
C ASN A 30 1.43 -30.82 11.56
N VAL A 31 1.42 -31.21 12.83
CA VAL A 31 0.41 -30.78 13.81
C VAL A 31 0.44 -29.26 13.96
N ARG A 32 1.62 -28.64 14.04
CA ARG A 32 1.78 -27.18 14.09
C ARG A 32 1.14 -26.48 12.87
N ASN A 33 1.41 -26.98 11.67
CA ASN A 33 0.85 -26.45 10.44
C ASN A 33 -0.68 -26.63 10.35
N GLN A 34 -1.21 -27.75 10.85
CA GLN A 34 -2.65 -27.98 10.94
C GLN A 34 -3.30 -27.00 11.91
N VAL A 35 -2.71 -26.79 13.09
CA VAL A 35 -3.18 -25.80 14.07
C VAL A 35 -3.20 -24.40 13.46
N TYR A 36 -2.12 -24.00 12.79
CA TYR A 36 -2.04 -22.70 12.13
C TYR A 36 -3.16 -22.52 11.09
N SER A 37 -3.37 -23.54 10.25
CA SER A 37 -4.39 -23.51 9.20
C SER A 37 -5.80 -23.49 9.79
N ALA A 38 -6.06 -24.29 10.83
CA ALA A 38 -7.34 -24.35 11.52
C ALA A 38 -7.66 -23.02 12.23
N ALA A 39 -6.68 -22.43 12.92
CA ALA A 39 -6.83 -21.13 13.56
C ALA A 39 -7.09 -20.01 12.54
N GLN A 40 -6.37 -20.01 11.40
CA GLN A 40 -6.60 -19.02 10.35
C GLN A 40 -8.00 -19.15 9.74
N ALA A 41 -8.45 -20.38 9.48
CA ALA A 41 -9.79 -20.64 8.96
C ALA A 41 -10.86 -20.17 9.97
N HIS A 42 -10.69 -20.52 11.25
CA HIS A 42 -11.60 -20.14 12.32
C HIS A 42 -11.71 -18.62 12.49
N LEU A 43 -10.58 -17.90 12.46
CA LEU A 43 -10.58 -16.43 12.52
C LEU A 43 -11.18 -15.80 11.28
N THR A 44 -10.96 -16.38 10.10
CA THR A 44 -11.55 -15.88 8.84
C THR A 44 -13.07 -16.05 8.85
N GLU A 45 -13.57 -17.16 9.41
CA GLU A 45 -15.00 -17.39 9.58
C GLU A 45 -15.62 -16.41 10.59
N GLN A 46 -14.97 -16.20 11.73
CA GLN A 46 -15.50 -15.33 12.78
C GLN A 46 -15.39 -13.83 12.46
N TRP A 47 -14.28 -13.39 11.87
CA TRP A 47 -13.97 -11.97 11.71
C TRP A 47 -14.04 -11.49 10.26
N GLY A 48 -14.36 -12.39 9.32
CA GLY A 48 -14.32 -12.11 7.89
C GLY A 48 -12.89 -12.02 7.34
N LYS A 49 -12.73 -11.65 6.08
CA LYS A 49 -11.42 -11.37 5.49
C LYS A 49 -11.02 -9.93 5.82
N ASP A 50 -9.77 -9.72 6.24
CA ASP A 50 -9.22 -8.36 6.39
C ASP A 50 -9.24 -7.62 5.03
N LYS A 51 -9.40 -6.29 5.06
CA LYS A 51 -9.47 -5.37 3.91
C LYS A 51 -8.24 -5.46 3.00
N SER A 52 -7.11 -5.95 3.52
CA SER A 52 -5.86 -6.13 2.77
C SER A 52 -5.68 -7.54 2.17
N GLY A 53 -6.59 -8.49 2.44
CA GLY A 53 -6.40 -9.90 2.12
C GLY A 53 -5.34 -10.60 2.98
N SER A 54 -4.84 -9.93 4.04
CA SER A 54 -3.79 -10.45 4.91
C SER A 54 -4.31 -11.45 5.96
N ARG A 55 -3.37 -12.27 6.45
CA ARG A 55 -3.60 -13.30 7.46
C ARG A 55 -3.94 -12.65 8.81
N HIS A 56 -4.85 -13.27 9.55
CA HIS A 56 -5.21 -12.88 10.93
C HIS A 56 -4.19 -13.38 11.95
N LEU A 57 -3.20 -14.15 11.48
CA LEU A 57 -2.14 -14.75 12.26
C LEU A 57 -0.78 -14.19 11.86
N HIS A 58 0.19 -14.37 12.75
CA HIS A 58 1.59 -14.14 12.45
C HIS A 58 2.02 -14.82 11.14
N GLY A 59 2.84 -14.16 10.32
CA GLY A 59 3.23 -14.65 8.98
C GLY A 59 4.04 -15.95 8.97
N ASN A 60 4.64 -16.32 10.11
CA ASN A 60 5.45 -17.52 10.30
C ASN A 60 4.68 -18.60 11.11
N PRO A 61 4.30 -19.75 10.52
CA PRO A 61 3.66 -20.87 11.22
C PRO A 61 4.51 -21.49 12.34
N GLN A 62 5.83 -21.34 12.28
CA GLN A 62 6.76 -21.82 13.31
C GLN A 62 6.62 -21.07 14.64
N SER A 63 5.91 -19.94 14.65
CA SER A 63 5.61 -19.18 15.86
C SER A 63 4.53 -19.82 16.75
N VAL A 64 3.83 -20.85 16.26
CA VAL A 64 2.82 -21.58 17.05
C VAL A 64 3.52 -22.44 18.10
N ILE A 65 3.17 -22.19 19.36
CA ILE A 65 3.77 -22.85 20.53
C ILE A 65 2.83 -23.95 21.00
N ILE A 66 3.32 -25.18 21.13
CA ILE A 66 2.54 -26.31 21.63
C ILE A 66 3.01 -26.66 23.04
N VAL A 67 2.08 -26.62 23.98
CA VAL A 67 2.27 -26.81 25.42
C VAL A 67 1.47 -28.03 25.87
N THR A 68 2.02 -28.78 26.84
CA THR A 68 1.25 -29.77 27.59
C THR A 68 1.45 -29.63 29.08
N ASP A 69 0.56 -30.28 29.82
CA ASP A 69 0.58 -30.41 31.28
C ASP A 69 1.93 -30.92 31.83
N TYR A 70 2.71 -31.66 31.04
CA TYR A 70 3.94 -32.32 31.50
C TYR A 70 5.22 -31.75 30.90
N VAL A 71 5.16 -31.11 29.73
CA VAL A 71 6.32 -30.59 29.00
C VAL A 71 5.93 -29.37 28.16
N VAL A 72 6.69 -28.28 28.33
CA VAL A 72 6.72 -27.16 27.39
C VAL A 72 7.71 -27.51 26.28
N PHE A 73 7.23 -27.65 25.04
CA PHE A 73 8.11 -27.81 23.90
C PHE A 73 8.50 -26.42 23.41
N ASN A 74 9.63 -25.92 23.92
CA ASN A 74 10.29 -24.78 23.32
C ASN A 74 10.56 -25.14 21.84
N VAL A 75 10.39 -24.17 20.94
CA VAL A 75 10.44 -24.35 19.49
C VAL A 75 11.90 -24.56 19.08
N ASP A 76 12.39 -25.75 19.34
CA ASP A 76 13.66 -26.25 18.87
C ASP A 76 13.41 -27.03 17.59
N LYS A 77 13.95 -26.54 16.47
CA LYS A 77 13.89 -27.19 15.16
C LYS A 77 14.34 -28.66 15.21
N SER A 78 15.16 -29.04 16.20
CA SER A 78 15.59 -30.44 16.42
C SER A 78 14.45 -31.41 16.80
N LYS A 79 13.28 -30.90 17.20
CA LYS A 79 12.13 -31.71 17.64
C LYS A 79 10.98 -31.72 16.63
N ASP A 80 11.04 -30.90 15.59
CA ASP A 80 9.99 -30.79 14.57
C ASP A 80 9.78 -32.08 13.79
N ASP A 81 10.85 -32.87 13.64
CA ASP A 81 10.83 -34.18 12.98
C ASP A 81 10.36 -35.32 13.88
N LYS A 82 10.23 -35.10 15.19
CA LYS A 82 9.80 -36.13 16.14
C LYS A 82 8.28 -36.27 16.11
N LYS A 83 7.82 -37.51 16.28
CA LYS A 83 6.39 -37.79 16.38
C LYS A 83 5.82 -37.29 17.70
N ILE A 84 4.57 -36.84 17.71
CA ILE A 84 3.89 -36.43 18.94
C ILE A 84 3.89 -37.56 19.98
N SER A 85 3.69 -38.82 19.58
CA SER A 85 3.74 -39.96 20.49
C SER A 85 5.10 -40.16 21.18
N GLU A 86 6.19 -39.75 20.54
CA GLU A 86 7.54 -39.83 21.12
C GLU A 86 7.81 -38.71 22.13
N LEU A 87 7.21 -37.54 21.86
CA LEU A 87 7.32 -36.35 22.69
C LEU A 87 6.35 -36.40 23.89
N PHE A 88 5.20 -37.04 23.72
CA PHE A 88 4.08 -37.03 24.66
C PHE A 88 3.55 -38.44 24.93
N GLN A 89 4.25 -39.16 25.80
CA GLN A 89 3.91 -40.54 26.18
C GLN A 89 2.74 -40.60 27.18
N HIS A 90 2.53 -39.54 27.96
CA HIS A 90 1.44 -39.43 28.93
C HIS A 90 0.30 -38.62 28.30
N GLY A 91 -0.91 -39.20 28.25
CA GLY A 91 -2.09 -38.64 27.56
C GLY A 91 -2.69 -37.38 28.19
N GLY A 92 -1.87 -36.39 28.54
CA GLY A 92 -2.31 -35.09 29.05
C GLY A 92 -2.89 -34.20 27.96
N ASN A 93 -3.48 -33.08 28.38
CA ASN A 93 -4.10 -32.12 27.48
C ASN A 93 -3.03 -31.35 26.70
N MET A 94 -3.30 -31.10 25.42
CA MET A 94 -2.46 -30.33 24.52
C MET A 94 -3.10 -28.99 24.22
N ILE A 95 -2.33 -27.93 24.45
CA ILE A 95 -2.72 -26.56 24.20
C ILE A 95 -1.77 -25.97 23.17
N ALA A 96 -2.30 -25.32 22.13
CA ALA A 96 -1.49 -24.53 21.21
C ALA A 96 -1.77 -23.05 21.35
N LEU A 97 -0.72 -22.24 21.42
CA LEU A 97 -0.79 -20.78 21.43
C LEU A 97 -0.46 -20.27 20.04
N VAL A 98 -1.40 -19.51 19.47
CA VAL A 98 -1.30 -18.98 18.10
C VAL A 98 -1.14 -17.46 18.18
N PRO A 99 0.01 -16.91 17.77
CA PRO A 99 0.27 -15.48 17.88
C PRO A 99 -0.39 -14.67 16.76
N ALA A 100 -0.76 -13.44 17.11
CA ALA A 100 -1.33 -12.45 16.22
C ALA A 100 -0.30 -11.85 15.24
N PRO A 101 -0.73 -11.11 14.20
CA PRO A 101 0.18 -10.46 13.26
C PRO A 101 1.03 -9.41 13.99
N CYS A 102 2.35 -9.42 13.76
CA CYS A 102 3.24 -8.35 14.23
C CYS A 102 3.69 -7.48 13.05
N SER A 103 3.84 -6.18 13.31
CA SER A 103 4.33 -5.17 12.37
C SER A 103 5.85 -5.21 12.15
N HIS A 104 6.57 -6.02 12.92
CA HIS A 104 8.01 -6.23 12.79
C HIS A 104 8.25 -7.53 12.03
N GLY A 105 8.66 -7.41 10.77
CA GLY A 105 8.77 -8.50 9.80
C GLY A 105 9.78 -9.60 10.09
N ASP A 106 10.28 -9.78 11.32
CA ASP A 106 11.28 -10.78 11.64
C ASP A 106 10.90 -11.59 12.88
N ALA A 107 10.91 -12.91 12.67
CA ALA A 107 10.89 -14.02 13.61
C ALA A 107 10.45 -13.66 15.05
N PHE A 108 9.24 -14.07 15.43
CA PHE A 108 8.93 -14.39 16.81
C PHE A 108 10.09 -15.27 17.34
N PRO A 109 10.85 -14.85 18.36
CA PRO A 109 11.95 -15.63 18.89
C PRO A 109 11.35 -16.87 19.54
N ALA A 110 11.26 -17.91 18.73
CA ALA A 110 10.85 -19.28 19.02
C ALA A 110 11.59 -19.85 20.26
N ASP A 111 12.78 -19.30 20.49
CA ASP A 111 13.74 -19.53 21.56
C ASP A 111 13.45 -18.76 22.86
N LYS A 112 12.59 -17.72 22.86
CA LYS A 112 12.34 -16.84 24.02
C LYS A 112 10.98 -17.00 24.70
N VAL A 113 10.14 -17.95 24.30
CA VAL A 113 8.79 -18.07 24.87
C VAL A 113 8.59 -19.38 25.65
N ALA A 114 8.19 -19.20 26.90
CA ALA A 114 7.77 -20.18 27.91
C ALA A 114 8.88 -20.85 28.75
N GLN A 115 9.45 -20.09 29.69
CA GLN A 115 9.68 -20.63 31.03
C GLN A 115 8.41 -20.43 31.86
N THR A 116 7.62 -21.49 32.07
CA THR A 116 6.67 -21.56 33.18
C THR A 116 7.23 -22.46 34.29
N PRO A 117 6.99 -22.13 35.58
CA PRO A 117 7.85 -22.55 36.68
C PRO A 117 7.42 -23.87 37.35
N PHE A 118 7.21 -24.99 36.62
CA PHE A 118 6.63 -26.19 37.25
C PHE A 118 7.16 -27.59 36.93
N VAL A 119 8.26 -27.78 36.18
CA VAL A 119 8.75 -29.15 35.95
C VAL A 119 10.19 -29.33 36.42
N LEU A 120 10.35 -29.44 37.73
CA LEU A 120 11.50 -30.10 38.36
C LEU A 120 11.49 -31.58 37.97
N LYS A 121 12.20 -31.95 36.89
CA LYS A 121 12.77 -33.30 36.77
C LYS A 121 13.88 -33.45 37.80
N SER A 122 13.51 -33.54 39.07
CA SER A 122 14.44 -33.81 40.16
C SER A 122 15.04 -35.23 40.00
N PRO A 123 16.37 -35.40 40.16
CA PRO A 123 17.03 -36.70 40.18
C PRO A 123 16.42 -37.72 41.17
N LEU A 124 15.65 -37.25 42.17
CA LEU A 124 14.93 -38.09 43.12
C LEU A 124 13.77 -38.87 42.48
N HIS A 125 13.03 -38.33 41.51
CA HIS A 125 11.93 -39.07 40.90
C HIS A 125 12.43 -40.35 40.20
N LYS A 126 13.54 -40.23 39.46
CA LYS A 126 14.21 -41.38 38.84
C LYS A 126 14.77 -42.37 39.87
N LYS A 127 15.27 -41.90 41.01
CA LYS A 127 15.78 -42.77 42.09
C LYS A 127 14.66 -43.42 42.90
N MET A 128 13.51 -42.77 43.07
CA MET A 128 12.34 -43.27 43.79
C MET A 128 11.60 -44.34 42.99
N ASP A 129 11.54 -44.19 41.66
CA ASP A 129 11.05 -45.26 40.76
C ASP A 129 12.00 -46.47 40.77
N ASN A 130 13.32 -46.24 40.83
CA ASN A 130 14.30 -47.32 41.01
C ASN A 130 14.18 -48.02 42.37
N LEU A 131 13.84 -47.30 43.44
CA LEU A 131 13.60 -47.87 44.78
C LEU A 131 12.28 -48.64 44.86
N LYS A 132 11.22 -48.16 44.21
CA LYS A 132 9.93 -48.88 44.13
C LYS A 132 10.04 -50.19 43.34
N ASN A 133 10.95 -50.25 42.36
CA ASN A 133 11.19 -51.45 41.56
C ASN A 133 12.18 -52.45 42.21
N GLN A 134 12.76 -52.11 43.36
CA GLN A 134 13.56 -53.05 44.17
C GLN A 134 12.66 -53.68 45.23
N ARG A 135 12.37 -54.97 45.07
CA ARG A 135 11.65 -55.80 46.05
C ARG A 135 12.42 -55.75 47.40
N PRO A 136 11.77 -55.46 48.54
CA PRO A 136 12.50 -55.27 49.79
C PRO A 136 13.09 -56.61 50.26
N PRO A 137 14.39 -56.69 50.61
CA PRO A 137 14.88 -57.77 51.43
C PRO A 137 14.49 -57.53 52.90
N ASN A 138 14.14 -58.63 53.55
CA ASN A 138 13.80 -58.88 54.94
C ASN A 138 14.15 -57.80 56.01
N PRO A 139 13.26 -57.52 56.99
CA PRO A 139 13.47 -56.48 57.98
C PRO A 139 14.28 -57.00 59.17
N GLN A 140 15.61 -56.91 59.12
CA GLN A 140 16.45 -57.01 60.31
C GLN A 140 17.63 -56.04 60.19
N ALA A 141 17.74 -55.16 61.19
CA ALA A 141 18.64 -54.01 61.31
C ALA A 141 18.40 -52.88 60.29
N ALA A 142 17.53 -51.93 60.66
CA ALA A 142 17.54 -50.61 60.04
C ALA A 142 18.91 -49.96 60.32
N ASP A 143 19.75 -49.97 59.30
CA ASP A 143 21.11 -49.47 59.33
C ASP A 143 21.08 -47.94 59.53
N ASN A 144 21.40 -47.47 60.74
CA ASN A 144 21.47 -46.06 61.12
C ASN A 144 22.31 -45.22 60.13
N SER A 145 23.24 -45.84 59.39
CA SER A 145 24.05 -45.17 58.38
C SER A 145 23.24 -44.70 57.15
N GLN A 146 22.19 -45.42 56.75
CA GLN A 146 21.34 -45.02 55.63
C GLN A 146 20.44 -43.83 55.98
N ILE A 147 19.90 -43.82 57.21
CA ILE A 147 19.08 -42.70 57.70
C ILE A 147 19.92 -41.43 57.79
N GLN A 148 21.15 -41.53 58.29
CA GLN A 148 22.07 -40.40 58.38
C GLN A 148 22.41 -39.82 57.00
N ARG A 149 22.65 -40.68 56.00
CA ARG A 149 22.93 -40.27 54.62
C ARG A 149 21.74 -39.54 53.97
N ILE A 150 20.52 -39.98 54.28
CA ILE A 150 19.30 -39.34 53.78
C ILE A 150 19.16 -37.92 54.38
N LEU A 151 19.43 -37.75 55.68
CA LEU A 151 19.37 -36.45 56.35
C LEU A 151 20.40 -35.45 55.79
N GLU A 152 21.65 -35.89 55.58
CA GLU A 152 22.68 -35.05 54.95
C GLU A 152 22.31 -34.61 53.53
N MET A 153 21.68 -35.51 52.76
CA MET A 153 21.16 -35.17 51.42
C MET A 153 20.02 -34.15 51.47
N PHE A 154 19.13 -34.24 52.46
CA PHE A 154 18.06 -33.25 52.65
C PHE A 154 18.63 -31.87 53.01
N GLU A 155 19.64 -31.81 53.87
CA GLU A 155 20.28 -30.55 54.25
C GLU A 155 21.05 -29.92 53.09
N ALA A 156 21.76 -30.73 52.29
CA ALA A 156 22.42 -30.26 51.07
C ALA A 156 21.41 -29.69 50.06
N GLN A 157 20.29 -30.37 49.82
CA GLN A 157 19.22 -29.85 48.94
C GLN A 157 18.55 -28.60 49.48
N LYS A 158 18.30 -28.53 50.78
CA LYS A 158 17.73 -27.34 51.40
C LYS A 158 18.64 -26.13 51.19
N LYS A 159 19.96 -26.32 51.28
CA LYS A 159 20.94 -25.27 51.03
C LYS A 159 20.96 -24.84 49.56
N GLU A 160 21.00 -25.79 48.62
CA GLU A 160 20.92 -25.50 47.18
C GLU A 160 19.62 -24.76 46.81
N PHE A 161 18.49 -25.14 47.41
CA PHE A 161 17.21 -24.48 47.17
C PHE A 161 17.18 -23.04 47.69
N GLU A 162 17.76 -22.77 48.85
CA GLU A 162 17.87 -21.41 49.38
C GLU A 162 18.81 -20.53 48.54
N GLU A 163 19.90 -21.09 48.01
CA GLU A 163 20.79 -20.40 47.07
C GLU A 163 20.06 -20.08 45.75
N TYR A 164 19.31 -21.05 45.20
CA TYR A 164 18.49 -20.85 44.01
C TYR A 164 17.41 -19.77 44.22
N LYS A 165 16.75 -19.77 45.38
CA LYS A 165 15.74 -18.77 45.73
C LYS A 165 16.34 -17.37 45.78
N LYS A 166 17.55 -17.21 46.34
CA LYS A 166 18.28 -15.93 46.36
C LYS A 166 18.64 -15.48 44.94
N ALA A 167 19.16 -16.38 44.11
CA ALA A 167 19.49 -16.09 42.71
C ALA A 167 18.26 -15.66 41.91
N SER A 168 17.13 -16.38 42.03
CA SER A 168 15.87 -16.05 41.35
C SER A 168 15.30 -14.68 41.76
N VAL A 169 15.42 -14.30 43.04
CA VAL A 169 15.01 -12.97 43.49
C VAL A 169 15.92 -11.87 42.93
N SER A 170 17.22 -12.12 42.81
CA SER A 170 18.16 -11.18 42.19
C SER A 170 17.84 -10.98 40.71
N GLU A 171 17.66 -12.08 39.97
CA GLU A 171 17.32 -12.07 38.54
C GLU A 171 16.00 -11.34 38.27
N LYS A 172 14.98 -11.52 39.12
CA LYS A 172 13.71 -10.76 39.02
C LYS A 172 13.90 -9.25 39.22
N LYS A 173 14.81 -8.84 40.11
CA LYS A 173 15.10 -7.41 40.32
C LYS A 173 15.80 -6.80 39.12
N GLU A 174 16.79 -7.50 38.56
CA GLU A 174 17.49 -7.08 37.33
C GLU A 174 16.54 -7.04 36.13
N HIS A 175 15.66 -8.04 35.99
CA HIS A 175 14.64 -8.04 34.95
C HIS A 175 13.67 -6.86 35.09
N LYS A 176 13.24 -6.52 36.30
CA LYS A 176 12.41 -5.32 36.53
C LYS A 176 13.14 -4.03 36.16
N ALA A 177 14.43 -3.92 36.47
CA ALA A 177 15.24 -2.76 36.12
C ALA A 177 15.36 -2.60 34.60
N THR A 178 15.69 -3.69 33.89
CA THR A 178 15.81 -3.69 32.42
C THR A 178 14.48 -3.39 31.72
N VAL A 179 13.35 -3.92 32.22
CA VAL A 179 12.02 -3.57 31.69
C VAL A 179 11.72 -2.07 31.88
N THR A 180 12.10 -1.49 33.01
CA THR A 180 11.90 -0.05 33.27
C THR A 180 12.74 0.80 32.31
N GLU A 181 14.00 0.42 32.08
CA GLU A 181 14.90 1.11 31.16
C GLU A 181 14.43 1.01 29.70
N LEU A 182 13.96 -0.16 29.28
CA LEU A 182 13.35 -0.36 27.96
C LEU A 182 12.08 0.48 27.79
N SER A 183 11.22 0.54 28.81
CA SER A 183 10.01 1.37 28.80
C SER A 183 10.35 2.85 28.63
N ASN A 184 11.36 3.35 29.34
CA ASN A 184 11.82 4.73 29.20
C ASN A 184 12.40 5.00 27.80
N THR A 185 13.15 4.04 27.25
CA THR A 185 13.74 4.15 25.90
C THR A 185 12.67 4.17 24.82
N LEU A 186 11.63 3.34 24.96
CA LEU A 186 10.47 3.34 24.06
C LEU A 186 9.73 4.67 24.10
N GLN A 187 9.45 5.20 25.29
CA GLN A 187 8.79 6.51 25.45
C GLN A 187 9.62 7.63 24.81
N TRP A 188 10.94 7.61 24.98
CA TRP A 188 11.84 8.58 24.34
C TRP A 188 11.80 8.46 22.81
N LYS A 189 11.81 7.23 22.27
CA LYS A 189 11.68 6.98 20.83
C LYS A 189 10.36 7.49 20.27
N ASP A 190 9.25 7.27 20.96
CA ASP A 190 7.92 7.74 20.54
C ASP A 190 7.87 9.27 20.49
N ASN A 191 8.47 9.95 21.48
CA ASN A 191 8.58 11.40 21.47
C ASN A 191 9.38 11.93 20.27
N ILE A 192 10.48 11.26 19.91
CA ILE A 192 11.28 11.64 18.73
C ILE A 192 10.49 11.42 17.44
N LEU A 193 9.81 10.28 17.31
CA LEU A 193 8.99 9.98 16.14
C LEU A 193 7.88 11.01 15.97
N LYS A 194 7.24 11.40 17.07
CA LYS A 194 6.22 12.45 17.08
C LYS A 194 6.79 13.79 16.64
N ALA A 195 7.94 14.20 17.18
CA ALA A 195 8.61 15.45 16.80
C ALA A 195 9.02 15.46 15.31
N GLN A 196 9.53 14.33 14.79
CA GLN A 196 9.85 14.20 13.37
C GLN A 196 8.61 14.28 12.48
N GLN A 197 7.50 13.67 12.92
CA GLN A 197 6.25 13.74 12.18
C GLN A 197 5.71 15.18 12.14
N GLU A 198 5.70 15.86 13.28
CA GLU A 198 5.28 17.27 13.38
C GLU A 198 6.13 18.18 12.48
N GLN A 199 7.46 17.96 12.44
CA GLN A 199 8.35 18.71 11.55
C GLN A 199 8.00 18.48 10.06
N ARG A 200 7.79 17.23 9.65
CA ARG A 200 7.41 16.92 8.26
C ARG A 200 6.07 17.53 7.87
N ASP A 201 5.08 17.44 8.76
CA ASP A 201 3.75 18.00 8.50
C ASP A 201 3.81 19.53 8.35
N GLU A 202 4.67 20.21 9.11
CA GLU A 202 4.91 21.65 8.98
C GLU A 202 5.63 22.01 7.67
N GLU A 203 6.65 21.24 7.27
CA GLU A 203 7.34 21.44 5.98
C GLU A 203 6.38 21.29 4.80
N VAL A 204 5.50 20.28 4.82
CA VAL A 204 4.47 20.07 3.81
C VAL A 204 3.49 21.25 3.76
N LYS A 205 2.97 21.69 4.92
CA LYS A 205 2.07 22.86 4.99
C LYS A 205 2.71 24.12 4.41
N GLN A 206 3.99 24.37 4.72
CA GLN A 206 4.71 25.52 4.17
C GLN A 206 4.93 25.40 2.67
N PHE A 207 5.18 24.20 2.16
CA PHE A 207 5.30 23.94 0.74
C PHE A 207 3.96 24.20 0.01
N ASP A 208 2.86 23.69 0.54
CA ASP A 208 1.52 23.88 -0.02
C ASP A 208 1.14 25.36 -0.10
N VAL A 209 1.37 26.12 0.97
CA VAL A 209 1.13 27.58 0.99
C VAL A 209 1.98 28.31 -0.06
N LYS A 210 3.24 27.90 -0.25
CA LYS A 210 4.11 28.49 -1.29
C LYS A 210 3.59 28.14 -2.69
N LEU A 211 3.16 26.90 -2.91
CA LEU A 211 2.63 26.44 -4.18
C LEU A 211 1.33 27.17 -4.54
N GLU A 212 0.40 27.31 -3.60
CA GLU A 212 -0.84 28.07 -3.81
C GLU A 212 -0.58 29.54 -4.18
N ARG A 213 0.37 30.19 -3.50
CA ARG A 213 0.78 31.57 -3.84
C ARG A 213 1.38 31.65 -5.23
N ALA A 214 2.21 30.69 -5.63
CA ALA A 214 2.82 30.65 -6.95
C ALA A 214 1.76 30.43 -8.04
N LEU A 215 0.83 29.49 -7.83
CA LEU A 215 -0.28 29.23 -8.76
C LEU A 215 -1.19 30.46 -8.90
N LYS A 216 -1.49 31.15 -7.80
CA LYS A 216 -2.27 32.39 -7.84
C LYS A 216 -1.55 33.48 -8.65
N ALA A 217 -0.27 33.70 -8.38
CA ALA A 217 0.52 34.70 -9.11
C ALA A 217 0.62 34.38 -10.62
N GLU A 218 0.77 33.10 -10.97
CA GLU A 218 0.84 32.69 -12.38
C GLU A 218 -0.51 32.83 -13.09
N ARG A 219 -1.61 32.54 -12.39
CA ARG A 219 -2.96 32.80 -12.90
C ARG A 219 -3.21 34.28 -13.16
N GLU A 220 -2.84 35.14 -12.22
CA GLU A 220 -2.95 36.60 -12.39
C GLU A 220 -2.07 37.10 -13.56
N ARG A 221 -0.89 36.51 -13.79
CA ARG A 221 -0.07 36.82 -14.96
C ARG A 221 -0.74 36.40 -16.27
N MET A 222 -1.30 35.20 -16.32
CA MET A 222 -2.01 34.70 -17.51
C MET A 222 -3.24 35.55 -17.81
N ASP A 223 -4.06 35.88 -16.81
CA ASP A 223 -5.25 36.73 -16.99
C ASP A 223 -4.86 38.12 -17.54
N ASN A 224 -3.78 38.72 -17.02
CA ASN A 224 -3.26 39.97 -17.54
C ASN A 224 -2.74 39.86 -18.98
N ALA A 225 -2.11 38.73 -19.33
CA ALA A 225 -1.63 38.48 -20.69
C ALA A 225 -2.81 38.33 -21.66
N ILE A 226 -3.86 37.60 -21.28
CA ILE A 226 -5.10 37.45 -22.06
C ILE A 226 -5.70 38.82 -22.34
N VAL A 227 -5.91 39.65 -21.31
CA VAL A 227 -6.48 41.01 -21.48
C VAL A 227 -5.65 41.87 -22.45
N LYS A 228 -4.32 41.78 -22.38
CA LYS A 228 -3.43 42.51 -23.31
C LYS A 228 -3.58 42.00 -24.75
N LEU A 229 -3.62 40.69 -24.95
CA LEU A 229 -3.78 40.07 -26.26
C LEU A 229 -5.15 40.38 -26.86
N GLU A 230 -6.22 40.34 -26.07
CA GLU A 230 -7.56 40.71 -26.52
C GLU A 230 -7.64 42.18 -26.97
N ARG A 231 -7.01 43.09 -26.22
CA ARG A 231 -6.92 44.51 -26.62
C ARG A 231 -6.13 44.68 -27.92
N ALA A 232 -5.00 43.99 -28.06
CA ALA A 232 -4.19 44.05 -29.28
C ALA A 232 -4.96 43.49 -30.49
N LEU A 233 -5.67 42.37 -30.30
CA LEU A 233 -6.51 41.77 -31.34
C LEU A 233 -7.65 42.70 -31.76
N LYS A 234 -8.30 43.37 -30.79
CA LYS A 234 -9.34 44.36 -31.09
C LYS A 234 -8.79 45.54 -31.90
N ALA A 235 -7.65 46.08 -31.50
CA ALA A 235 -7.01 47.17 -32.24
C ALA A 235 -6.60 46.77 -33.66
N GLU A 236 -6.16 45.52 -33.87
CA GLU A 236 -5.82 45.03 -35.22
C GLU A 236 -7.06 44.86 -36.11
N ARG A 237 -8.18 44.40 -35.55
CA ARG A 237 -9.46 44.36 -36.27
C ARG A 237 -9.92 45.75 -36.70
N GLU A 238 -9.91 46.71 -35.78
CA GLU A 238 -10.26 48.10 -36.07
C GLU A 238 -9.35 48.71 -37.15
N ARG A 239 -8.05 48.41 -37.14
CA ARG A 239 -7.12 48.83 -38.21
C ARG A 239 -7.44 48.17 -39.55
N SER A 240 -7.79 46.88 -39.54
CA SER A 240 -8.18 46.16 -40.74
C SER A 240 -9.46 46.72 -41.35
N ASP A 241 -10.45 47.06 -40.52
CA ASP A 241 -11.72 47.65 -40.94
C ASP A 241 -11.48 49.02 -41.61
N VAL A 242 -10.70 49.90 -40.96
CA VAL A 242 -10.31 51.20 -41.54
C VAL A 242 -9.53 51.04 -42.85
N LYS A 243 -8.65 50.03 -42.93
CA LYS A 243 -7.90 49.74 -44.16
C LYS A 243 -8.84 49.29 -45.29
N SER A 244 -9.85 48.48 -44.98
CA SER A 244 -10.85 48.03 -45.95
C SER A 244 -11.69 49.22 -46.46
N GLU A 245 -12.20 50.05 -45.56
CA GLU A 245 -12.96 51.25 -45.92
C GLU A 245 -12.14 52.20 -46.82
N TRP A 246 -10.86 52.41 -46.48
CA TRP A 246 -9.97 53.22 -47.30
C TRP A 246 -9.76 52.65 -48.70
N MET A 247 -9.59 51.33 -48.83
CA MET A 247 -9.46 50.69 -50.14
C MET A 247 -10.73 50.82 -50.99
N ASP A 248 -11.90 50.69 -50.37
CA ASP A 248 -13.19 50.88 -51.06
C ASP A 248 -13.35 52.32 -51.57
N ASP A 249 -12.93 53.32 -50.79
CA ASP A 249 -12.96 54.73 -51.20
C ASP A 249 -11.99 55.04 -52.34
N VAL A 250 -10.79 54.44 -52.34
CA VAL A 250 -9.84 54.55 -53.45
C VAL A 250 -10.43 53.95 -54.73
N LEU A 251 -11.00 52.75 -54.65
CA LEU A 251 -11.64 52.08 -55.81
C LEU A 251 -12.81 52.90 -56.38
N LYS A 252 -13.64 53.49 -55.51
CA LYS A 252 -14.73 54.38 -55.94
C LYS A 252 -14.21 55.60 -56.68
N LYS A 253 -13.14 56.25 -56.19
CA LYS A 253 -12.52 57.40 -56.85
C LYS A 253 -11.94 57.04 -58.22
N GLU A 254 -11.20 55.93 -58.30
CA GLU A 254 -10.67 55.44 -59.58
C GLU A 254 -11.79 55.09 -60.57
N GLN A 255 -12.92 54.56 -60.09
CA GLN A 255 -14.08 54.29 -60.94
C GLN A 255 -14.74 55.57 -61.43
N GLN A 256 -14.89 56.59 -60.57
CA GLN A 256 -15.41 57.90 -60.96
C GLN A 256 -14.50 58.60 -61.99
N GLU A 257 -13.18 58.55 -61.79
CA GLU A 257 -12.20 59.13 -62.70
C GLU A 257 -12.26 58.45 -64.07
N ARG A 258 -12.32 57.11 -64.11
CA ARG A 258 -12.51 56.38 -65.38
C ARG A 258 -13.82 56.73 -66.09
N VAL A 259 -14.92 56.94 -65.37
CA VAL A 259 -16.19 57.39 -65.97
C VAL A 259 -16.05 58.80 -66.53
N PHE A 260 -15.41 59.70 -65.79
CA PHE A 260 -15.16 61.08 -66.22
C PHE A 260 -14.26 61.15 -67.46
N GLU A 261 -13.15 60.40 -67.48
CA GLU A 261 -12.27 60.29 -68.64
C GLU A 261 -13.01 59.74 -69.87
N ARG A 262 -13.82 58.69 -69.70
CA ARG A 262 -14.66 58.15 -70.78
C ARG A 262 -15.63 59.20 -71.32
N GLN A 263 -16.26 59.97 -70.45
CA GLN A 263 -17.18 61.02 -70.84
C GLN A 263 -16.47 62.16 -71.60
N GLN A 264 -15.29 62.59 -71.15
CA GLN A 264 -14.48 63.57 -71.87
C GLN A 264 -14.04 63.07 -73.25
N VAL A 265 -13.63 61.80 -73.35
CA VAL A 265 -13.29 61.18 -74.63
C VAL A 265 -14.52 61.13 -75.54
N GLN A 266 -15.69 60.77 -75.02
CA GLN A 266 -16.94 60.81 -75.78
C GLN A 266 -17.27 62.22 -76.26
N GLU A 267 -17.18 63.24 -75.41
CA GLU A 267 -17.43 64.64 -75.80
C GLU A 267 -16.44 65.13 -76.86
N MET A 268 -15.15 64.80 -76.74
CA MET A 268 -14.15 65.12 -77.76
C MET A 268 -14.42 64.41 -79.09
N LEU A 269 -14.87 63.14 -79.05
CA LEU A 269 -15.27 62.42 -80.25
C LEU A 269 -16.50 63.09 -80.88
N HIS A 270 -17.55 63.40 -80.11
CA HIS A 270 -18.73 64.11 -80.63
C HIS A 270 -18.42 65.51 -81.17
N GLY A 271 -17.43 66.21 -80.61
CA GLY A 271 -17.03 67.55 -81.08
C GLY A 271 -16.08 67.56 -82.28
N LYS A 272 -15.40 66.44 -82.60
CA LYS A 272 -14.42 66.34 -83.70
C LYS A 272 -14.83 65.40 -84.83
N VAL A 273 -15.82 64.55 -84.60
CA VAL A 273 -16.24 63.51 -85.53
C VAL A 273 -17.60 63.93 -86.10
N ASP A 274 -17.65 64.20 -87.39
CA ASP A 274 -18.90 64.44 -88.11
C ASP A 274 -19.89 63.32 -87.80
N ASN A 275 -21.17 63.65 -87.59
CA ASN A 275 -22.23 62.69 -87.22
C ASN A 275 -22.29 61.46 -88.14
N GLU A 276 -21.79 61.56 -89.37
CA GLU A 276 -21.68 60.45 -90.33
C GLU A 276 -20.59 59.41 -89.97
N ILE A 277 -19.47 59.83 -89.38
CA ILE A 277 -18.40 58.92 -88.93
C ILE A 277 -18.79 58.25 -87.60
N LEU A 278 -19.53 58.94 -86.72
CA LEU A 278 -20.10 58.33 -85.52
C LEU A 278 -21.15 57.26 -85.85
N ALA A 279 -22.00 57.49 -86.86
CA ALA A 279 -22.95 56.47 -87.35
C ALA A 279 -22.22 55.25 -87.96
N ALA A 280 -21.13 55.47 -88.70
CA ALA A 280 -20.32 54.39 -89.26
C ALA A 280 -19.56 53.57 -88.20
N LEU A 281 -19.11 54.20 -87.11
CA LEU A 281 -18.47 53.51 -85.99
C LEU A 281 -19.48 52.79 -85.09
N SER A 282 -20.67 53.36 -84.85
CA SER A 282 -21.74 52.71 -84.08
C SER A 282 -22.19 51.40 -84.75
N ASN A 283 -22.36 51.39 -86.09
CA ASN A 283 -22.62 50.17 -86.86
C ASN A 283 -21.50 49.11 -86.75
N LYS A 284 -20.27 49.55 -86.45
CA LYS A 284 -19.11 48.66 -86.28
C LYS A 284 -19.00 48.12 -84.86
N PHE A 285 -19.48 48.86 -83.85
CA PHE A 285 -19.53 48.43 -82.46
C PHE A 285 -20.72 47.52 -82.14
N GLU A 286 -21.86 47.63 -82.84
CA GLU A 286 -22.95 46.63 -82.74
C GLU A 286 -22.45 45.22 -83.10
N TRP A 287 -21.58 45.10 -84.10
CA TRP A 287 -20.90 43.84 -84.43
C TRP A 287 -19.99 43.30 -83.32
N HIS A 288 -19.45 44.18 -82.47
CA HIS A 288 -18.61 43.78 -81.35
C HIS A 288 -19.44 43.36 -80.14
N ASP A 289 -20.56 44.02 -79.85
CA ASP A 289 -21.47 43.61 -78.80
C ASP A 289 -22.18 42.30 -79.15
N ASP A 290 -22.60 42.09 -80.40
CA ASP A 290 -23.12 40.81 -80.89
C ASP A 290 -22.07 39.70 -80.82
N ALA A 291 -20.81 39.98 -81.17
CA ALA A 291 -19.72 39.02 -81.06
C ALA A 291 -19.34 38.69 -79.60
N ILE A 292 -19.46 39.65 -78.68
CA ILE A 292 -19.28 39.42 -77.24
C ILE A 292 -20.46 38.62 -76.69
N GLN A 293 -21.69 38.90 -77.12
CA GLN A 293 -22.87 38.14 -76.73
C GLN A 293 -22.83 36.70 -77.27
N ASP A 294 -22.34 36.49 -78.50
CA ASP A 294 -22.09 35.16 -79.08
C ASP A 294 -20.97 34.41 -78.34
N LEU A 295 -19.90 35.11 -77.91
CA LEU A 295 -18.84 34.53 -77.09
C LEU A 295 -19.32 34.19 -75.67
N GLU A 296 -20.18 35.02 -75.07
CA GLU A 296 -20.83 34.77 -73.79
C GLU A 296 -21.82 33.59 -73.89
N GLN A 297 -22.63 33.50 -74.96
CA GLN A 297 -23.50 32.35 -75.22
C GLN A 297 -22.72 31.07 -75.51
N TRP A 298 -21.59 31.15 -76.23
CA TRP A 298 -20.69 30.02 -76.43
C TRP A 298 -20.02 29.56 -75.13
N ALA A 299 -19.65 30.50 -74.25
CA ALA A 299 -19.09 30.21 -72.93
C ALA A 299 -20.15 29.59 -71.98
N VAL A 300 -21.39 30.06 -72.02
CA VAL A 300 -22.52 29.51 -71.25
C VAL A 300 -22.93 28.12 -71.76
N GLY A 301 -22.85 27.85 -73.07
CA GLY A 301 -23.04 26.52 -73.66
C GLY A 301 -21.95 25.50 -73.35
N LYS A 302 -20.82 25.92 -72.75
CA LYS A 302 -19.68 25.09 -72.33
C LYS A 302 -19.54 24.92 -70.81
N VAL A 303 -20.53 25.28 -70.01
CA VAL A 303 -20.52 24.93 -68.58
C VAL A 303 -20.83 23.44 -68.43
N TRP A 304 -19.75 22.65 -68.28
CA TRP A 304 -19.68 21.33 -67.65
C TRP A 304 -20.78 20.29 -67.97
N PRO A 305 -20.41 19.13 -68.55
CA PRO A 305 -21.10 17.89 -68.19
C PRO A 305 -20.91 17.67 -66.69
N GLN A 306 -22.03 17.48 -66.00
CA GLN A 306 -22.09 17.05 -64.61
C GLN A 306 -21.07 15.94 -64.30
N MET A 307 -20.16 16.21 -63.37
CA MET A 307 -19.55 15.23 -62.46
C MET A 307 -19.30 15.88 -61.11
#